data_AF-Q8DL00-F1
#
_entry.id   AF-Q8DL00-F1
#
_cell.length_a   1.000
_cell.length_b   1.000
_cell.length_c   1.000
_cell.angle_alpha   90.00
_cell.angle_beta   90.00
_cell.angle_gamma   90.00
#
_symmetry.space_group_name_H-M   'P 1'
#
loop_
_entity.id
_entity.type
_entity.pdbx_description
1 polymer ?
#
loop_
_entity_poly.entity_id
_entity_poly.type
_entity_poly.pdbx_seq_one_letter_code
_entity_poly.pdbx_strand_id
1 'polypeptide(L)'
;MAIGVWVLGDQLSLQQAALQSCAHPVPVILIESHQWVKQRRYHAQKLVLVWSAMRHFAQELEAAGWPVTYAIAPDFVTPLRQWISAHNIHEVRLMQPSDRPFRDFIATLDLPCAIKLLPNNHFLWSEADFQQWAAGCKTLVLEHFYRAGRQRFQILMEGKSPAGGKWNYDAENRQVPPANLKPPPPLRFCPDRMTQEVIETVRQGNFDQ
;
A
#
# COMPACT_ATOMS: atom_id res chain seq x y z
N MET A 1 -9.83 15.08 -22.61
CA MET A 1 -10.13 15.02 -21.15
C MET A 1 -9.10 14.10 -20.52
N ALA A 2 -8.38 14.54 -19.48
CA ALA A 2 -7.24 13.80 -18.95
C ALA A 2 -7.65 12.89 -17.77
N ILE A 3 -7.08 11.68 -17.70
CA ILE A 3 -7.15 10.83 -16.52
C ILE A 3 -5.95 11.19 -15.63
N GLY A 4 -6.14 11.21 -14.32
CA GLY A 4 -5.06 11.30 -13.35
C GLY A 4 -5.03 10.08 -12.44
N VAL A 5 -3.86 9.74 -11.91
CA VAL A 5 -3.71 8.68 -10.90
C VAL A 5 -3.31 9.28 -9.56
N TRP A 6 -4.04 8.93 -8.50
CA TRP A 6 -3.64 9.23 -7.13
C TRP A 6 -3.02 7.98 -6.49
N VAL A 7 -1.77 8.09 -6.02
CA VAL A 7 -1.06 6.99 -5.35
C VAL A 7 -0.93 7.28 -3.85
N LEU A 8 -1.30 6.31 -3.02
CA LEU A 8 -1.19 6.39 -1.55
C LEU A 8 0.15 5.83 -1.05
N GLY A 9 0.52 6.20 0.17
CA GLY A 9 1.81 5.81 0.78
C GLY A 9 2.01 4.31 1.04
N ASP A 10 0.94 3.51 0.96
CA ASP A 10 0.98 2.04 1.05
C ASP A 10 0.83 1.35 -0.33
N GLN A 11 0.88 2.12 -1.42
CA GLN A 11 0.63 1.66 -2.80
C GLN A 11 1.82 1.89 -3.74
N LEU A 12 3.04 1.94 -3.18
CA LEU A 12 4.27 2.34 -3.87
C LEU A 12 4.83 1.21 -4.73
N SER A 13 4.17 0.94 -5.86
CA SER A 13 4.58 -0.06 -6.85
C SER A 13 4.19 0.39 -8.26
N LEU A 14 5.10 0.29 -9.22
CA LEU A 14 4.81 0.54 -10.64
C LEU A 14 3.75 -0.41 -11.22
N GLN A 15 3.53 -1.55 -10.54
CA GLN A 15 2.56 -2.57 -10.94
C GLN A 15 1.20 -2.41 -10.24
N GLN A 16 1.00 -1.37 -9.44
CA GLN A 16 -0.28 -1.17 -8.74
C GLN A 16 -1.43 -0.87 -9.71
N ALA A 17 -2.64 -1.32 -9.37
CA ALA A 17 -3.77 -1.42 -10.28
C ALA A 17 -4.16 -0.10 -10.98
N ALA A 18 -4.05 1.06 -10.32
CA ALA A 18 -4.42 2.34 -10.92
C ALA A 18 -3.43 2.75 -12.02
N LEU A 19 -2.12 2.55 -11.81
CA LEU A 19 -1.10 2.79 -12.85
C LEU A 19 -1.28 1.82 -14.02
N GLN A 20 -1.45 0.52 -13.74
CA GLN A 20 -1.64 -0.51 -14.77
C GLN A 20 -2.92 -0.35 -15.59
N SER A 21 -3.91 0.39 -15.08
CA SER A 21 -5.13 0.69 -15.82
C SER A 21 -4.94 1.69 -16.98
N CYS A 22 -3.78 2.34 -17.06
CA CYS A 22 -3.48 3.38 -18.05
C CYS A 22 -2.65 2.81 -19.21
N ALA A 23 -3.01 3.14 -20.45
CA ALA A 23 -2.32 2.65 -21.65
C ALA A 23 -0.96 3.34 -21.91
N HIS A 24 -0.77 4.52 -21.34
CA HIS A 24 0.44 5.34 -21.41
C HIS A 24 0.57 6.14 -20.11
N PRO A 25 1.74 6.71 -19.81
CA PRO A 25 1.90 7.59 -18.66
C PRO A 25 0.89 8.75 -18.68
N VAL A 26 0.28 9.01 -17.53
CA VAL A 26 -0.66 10.11 -17.28
C VAL A 26 -0.24 10.86 -16.01
N PRO A 27 -0.76 12.07 -15.72
CA PRO A 27 -0.44 12.75 -14.48
C PRO A 27 -0.66 11.86 -13.26
N VAL A 28 0.32 11.85 -12.34
CA VAL A 28 0.28 11.14 -11.07
C VAL A 28 0.42 12.13 -9.93
N ILE A 29 -0.31 11.94 -8.84
CA ILE A 29 -0.15 12.71 -7.60
C ILE A 29 0.13 11.81 -6.40
N LEU A 30 1.08 12.24 -5.56
CA LEU A 30 1.34 11.72 -4.22
C LEU A 30 1.22 12.88 -3.22
N ILE A 31 0.64 12.60 -2.04
CA ILE A 31 0.34 13.66 -1.05
C ILE A 31 0.77 13.21 0.36
N GLU A 32 1.71 13.94 0.96
CA GLU A 32 1.98 13.90 2.40
C GLU A 32 0.98 14.81 3.13
N SER A 33 -0.09 14.24 3.69
CA SER A 33 -1.06 15.00 4.48
C SER A 33 -0.69 15.03 5.97
N HIS A 34 -0.31 16.22 6.45
CA HIS A 34 0.09 16.43 7.85
C HIS A 34 -1.06 16.27 8.85
N GLN A 35 -2.27 16.72 8.52
CA GLN A 35 -3.42 16.57 9.43
C GLN A 35 -3.89 15.13 9.47
N TRP A 36 -3.80 14.39 8.36
CA TRP A 36 -4.19 12.98 8.33
C TRP A 36 -3.32 12.14 9.26
N VAL A 37 -2.00 12.31 9.20
CA VAL A 37 -1.10 11.55 10.08
C VAL A 37 -1.26 11.92 11.56
N LYS A 38 -1.80 13.09 11.89
CA LYS A 38 -2.09 13.52 13.27
C LYS A 38 -3.37 12.90 13.84
N GLN A 39 -4.18 12.20 13.05
CA GLN A 39 -5.39 11.52 13.56
C GLN A 39 -5.04 10.32 14.47
N ARG A 40 -3.80 9.83 14.41
CA ARG A 40 -3.31 8.75 15.26
C ARG A 40 -1.87 9.02 15.66
N ARG A 41 -1.48 8.51 16.81
CA ARG A 41 -0.10 8.60 17.30
C ARG A 41 0.75 7.54 16.61
N TYR A 42 1.28 7.87 15.43
CA TYR A 42 2.24 7.01 14.74
C TYR A 42 3.63 7.13 15.37
N HIS A 43 4.40 6.05 15.32
CA HIS A 43 5.80 6.10 15.69
C HIS A 43 6.60 6.90 14.63
N ALA A 44 7.51 7.78 15.03
CA ALA A 44 8.35 8.58 14.13
C ALA A 44 9.00 7.76 12.99
N GLN A 45 9.63 6.61 13.30
CA GLN A 45 10.18 5.70 12.28
C GLN A 45 9.18 5.24 11.21
N LYS A 46 7.89 5.06 11.56
CA LYS A 46 6.86 4.70 10.57
C LYS A 46 6.58 5.87 9.62
N LEU A 47 6.51 7.10 10.14
CA LEU A 47 6.36 8.30 9.31
C LEU A 47 7.56 8.47 8.37
N VAL A 48 8.78 8.30 8.91
CA VAL A 48 10.02 8.34 8.12
C VAL A 48 9.99 7.29 7.02
N LEU A 49 9.63 6.04 7.34
CA LEU A 49 9.55 4.95 6.36
C LEU A 49 8.59 5.30 5.22
N VAL A 50 7.36 5.71 5.54
CA VAL A 50 6.32 5.95 4.53
C VAL A 50 6.65 7.18 3.68
N TRP A 51 7.00 8.32 4.29
CA TRP A 51 7.30 9.54 3.53
C TRP A 51 8.60 9.44 2.74
N SER A 52 9.65 8.83 3.30
CA SER A 52 10.87 8.58 2.52
C SER A 52 10.57 7.67 1.33
N ALA A 53 9.84 6.57 1.54
CA ALA A 53 9.45 5.68 0.44
C ALA A 53 8.59 6.40 -0.61
N MET A 54 7.64 7.24 -0.20
CA MET A 54 6.80 8.01 -1.13
C MET A 54 7.63 8.96 -1.99
N ARG A 55 8.58 9.71 -1.40
CA ARG A 55 9.45 10.63 -2.14
C ARG A 55 10.38 9.89 -3.11
N HIS A 56 10.93 8.75 -2.71
CA HIS A 56 11.74 7.91 -3.60
C HIS A 56 10.90 7.32 -4.74
N PHE A 57 9.69 6.85 -4.42
CA PHE A 57 8.79 6.29 -5.42
C PHE A 57 8.30 7.36 -6.42
N ALA A 58 8.17 8.61 -5.99
CA ALA A 58 7.92 9.73 -6.90
C ALA A 58 9.05 9.87 -7.94
N GLN A 59 10.32 9.79 -7.52
CA GLN A 59 11.45 9.79 -8.46
C GLN A 59 11.50 8.54 -9.34
N GLU A 60 11.13 7.38 -8.81
CA GLU A 60 11.02 6.13 -9.59
C GLU A 60 9.96 6.25 -10.69
N LEU A 61 8.81 6.84 -10.38
CA LEU A 61 7.74 7.15 -11.33
C LEU A 61 8.21 8.13 -12.42
N GLU A 62 8.89 9.22 -12.04
CA GLU A 62 9.46 10.18 -12.99
C GLU A 62 10.46 9.51 -13.93
N ALA A 63 11.36 8.67 -13.38
CA ALA A 63 12.32 7.90 -14.16
C ALA A 63 11.65 6.90 -15.11
N ALA A 64 10.47 6.39 -14.74
CA ALA A 64 9.62 5.55 -15.60
C ALA A 64 8.75 6.35 -16.59
N GLY A 65 8.89 7.68 -16.66
CA GLY A 65 8.23 8.55 -17.64
C GLY A 65 6.87 9.09 -17.22
N TRP A 66 6.48 8.95 -15.95
CA TRP A 66 5.23 9.49 -15.43
C TRP A 66 5.37 10.99 -15.10
N PRO A 67 4.43 11.86 -15.50
CA PRO A 67 4.36 13.23 -15.00
C PRO A 67 3.90 13.23 -13.53
N VAL A 68 4.82 13.47 -12.59
CA VAL A 68 4.53 13.37 -11.15
C VAL A 68 4.32 14.75 -10.52
N THR A 69 3.30 14.85 -9.66
CA THR A 69 3.09 15.94 -8.70
C THR A 69 3.27 15.38 -7.30
N TYR A 70 4.24 15.91 -6.54
CA TYR A 70 4.43 15.57 -5.14
C TYR A 70 4.00 16.74 -4.26
N ALA A 71 2.97 16.54 -3.44
CA ALA A 71 2.44 17.58 -2.56
C ALA A 71 2.71 17.27 -1.10
N ILE A 72 3.20 18.26 -0.36
CA ILE A 72 3.23 18.26 1.11
C ILE A 72 2.21 19.30 1.55
N ALA A 73 1.15 18.86 2.24
CA ALA A 73 0.00 19.71 2.52
C ALA A 73 -0.66 19.37 3.88
N PRO A 74 -1.44 20.29 4.47
CA PRO A 74 -2.25 19.97 5.65
C PRO A 74 -3.25 18.85 5.36
N ASP A 75 -3.94 18.90 4.21
CA ASP A 75 -5.05 18.02 3.85
C ASP A 75 -4.86 17.42 2.43
N PHE A 76 -5.74 16.48 2.04
CA PHE A 76 -5.73 15.89 0.70
C PHE A 76 -6.54 16.69 -0.33
N VAL A 77 -7.58 17.41 0.10
CA VAL A 77 -8.58 18.03 -0.78
C VAL A 77 -7.97 19.18 -1.58
N THR A 78 -7.23 20.06 -0.90
CA THR A 78 -6.58 21.24 -1.46
C THR A 78 -5.63 20.88 -2.61
N PRO A 79 -4.61 20.01 -2.41
CA PRO A 79 -3.70 19.63 -3.50
C PRO A 79 -4.42 18.84 -4.61
N LEU A 80 -5.39 17.98 -4.28
CA LEU A 80 -6.17 17.27 -5.30
C LEU A 80 -6.91 18.23 -6.23
N ARG A 81 -7.65 19.22 -5.67
CA ARG A 81 -8.39 20.20 -6.47
C ARG A 81 -7.48 21.04 -7.36
N GLN A 82 -6.34 21.49 -6.82
CA GLN A 82 -5.35 22.25 -7.58
C GLN A 82 -4.78 21.45 -8.74
N TRP A 83 -4.38 20.20 -8.47
CA TRP A 83 -3.83 19.30 -9.47
C TRP A 83 -4.86 18.92 -10.55
N ILE A 84 -6.11 18.64 -10.15
CA ILE A 84 -7.20 18.36 -11.09
C ILE A 84 -7.41 19.53 -12.06
N SER A 85 -7.46 20.76 -11.52
CA SER A 85 -7.60 21.98 -12.33
C SER A 85 -6.41 22.19 -13.26
N ALA A 86 -5.19 22.11 -12.74
CA ALA A 86 -3.95 22.33 -13.51
C ALA A 86 -3.80 21.37 -14.69
N HIS A 87 -4.25 20.12 -14.55
CA HIS A 87 -4.12 19.09 -15.57
C HIS A 87 -5.42 18.82 -16.36
N ASN A 88 -6.50 19.56 -16.10
CA ASN A 88 -7.82 19.33 -16.71
C ASN A 88 -8.29 17.87 -16.57
N ILE A 89 -8.15 17.32 -15.36
CA ILE A 89 -8.49 15.93 -15.05
C ILE A 89 -10.01 15.79 -14.89
N HIS A 90 -10.58 14.77 -15.53
CA HIS A 90 -12.02 14.46 -15.48
C HIS A 90 -12.33 13.15 -14.73
N GLU A 91 -11.32 12.33 -14.49
CA GLU A 91 -11.40 11.09 -13.71
C GLU A 91 -10.09 10.92 -12.94
N VAL A 92 -10.19 10.77 -11.61
CA VAL A 92 -9.08 10.35 -10.76
C VAL A 92 -9.18 8.85 -10.53
N ARG A 93 -8.16 8.11 -10.93
CA ARG A 93 -8.04 6.68 -10.64
C ARG A 93 -7.24 6.46 -9.38
N LEU A 94 -7.77 5.63 -8.50
CA LEU A 94 -7.17 5.30 -7.22
C LEU A 94 -7.32 3.80 -6.98
N MET A 95 -6.24 3.13 -6.58
CA MET A 95 -6.36 1.75 -6.13
C MET A 95 -7.04 1.73 -4.76
N GLN A 96 -7.99 0.81 -4.58
CA GLN A 96 -8.83 0.73 -3.40
C GLN A 96 -7.98 0.67 -2.12
N PRO A 97 -8.14 1.65 -1.22
CA PRO A 97 -7.43 1.64 0.06
C PRO A 97 -7.89 0.49 0.94
N SER A 98 -6.94 -0.09 1.67
CA SER A 98 -7.20 -1.19 2.61
C SER A 98 -7.84 -0.71 3.91
N ASP A 99 -7.60 0.56 4.29
CA ASP A 99 -8.14 1.16 5.51
C ASP A 99 -9.57 1.68 5.33
N ARG A 100 -10.49 1.21 6.19
CA ARG A 100 -11.91 1.59 6.12
C ARG A 100 -12.15 3.08 6.37
N PRO A 101 -11.60 3.71 7.45
CA PRO A 101 -11.69 5.15 7.64
C PRO A 101 -11.24 5.97 6.41
N PHE A 102 -10.14 5.57 5.74
CA PHE A 102 -9.70 6.25 4.52
C PHE A 102 -10.68 6.09 3.35
N ARG A 103 -11.28 4.91 3.18
CA ARG A 103 -12.34 4.70 2.17
C ARG A 103 -13.57 5.56 2.44
N ASP A 104 -13.99 5.63 3.70
CA ASP A 104 -15.12 6.46 4.12
C ASP A 104 -14.81 7.95 3.85
N PHE A 105 -13.59 8.40 4.14
CA PHE A 105 -13.11 9.74 3.78
C PHE A 105 -13.18 10.00 2.27
N ILE A 106 -12.68 9.09 1.42
CA ILE A 106 -12.76 9.24 -0.04
C ILE A 106 -14.20 9.39 -0.54
N ALA A 107 -15.14 8.65 0.04
CA ALA A 107 -16.56 8.75 -0.32
C ALA A 107 -17.18 10.11 0.02
N THR A 108 -16.57 10.88 0.93
CA THR A 108 -16.99 12.24 1.31
C THR A 108 -16.28 13.34 0.53
N LEU A 109 -15.31 13.01 -0.33
CA LEU A 109 -14.54 13.99 -1.09
C LEU A 109 -15.42 14.69 -2.13
N ASP A 110 -15.57 16.00 -1.98
CA ASP A 110 -16.14 16.87 -3.00
C ASP A 110 -15.02 17.34 -3.95
N LEU A 111 -14.87 16.66 -5.09
CA LEU A 111 -13.90 16.99 -6.14
C LEU A 111 -14.65 17.37 -7.43
N PRO A 112 -14.06 18.21 -8.30
CA PRO A 112 -14.67 18.60 -9.56
C PRO A 112 -14.68 17.49 -10.63
N CYS A 113 -14.36 16.25 -10.25
CA CYS A 113 -14.32 15.09 -11.12
C CYS A 113 -14.64 13.79 -10.37
N ALA A 114 -14.97 12.73 -11.09
CA ALA A 114 -15.24 11.42 -10.49
C ALA A 114 -13.95 10.75 -9.98
N ILE A 115 -14.06 10.02 -8.86
CA ILE A 115 -13.02 9.10 -8.40
C ILE A 115 -13.43 7.68 -8.79
N LYS A 116 -12.59 7.02 -9.60
CA LYS A 116 -12.74 5.61 -9.95
C LYS A 116 -11.83 4.78 -9.05
N LEU A 117 -12.44 3.92 -8.23
CA LEU A 117 -11.72 2.95 -7.42
C LEU A 117 -11.43 1.68 -8.23
N LEU A 118 -10.17 1.26 -8.22
CA LEU A 118 -9.71 0.03 -8.87
C LEU A 118 -9.40 -1.03 -7.81
N PRO A 119 -9.69 -2.32 -8.04
CA PRO A 119 -9.40 -3.38 -7.07
C PRO A 119 -7.94 -3.37 -6.63
N ASN A 120 -7.70 -3.59 -5.34
CA ASN A 120 -6.35 -3.66 -4.80
C ASN A 120 -5.66 -4.96 -5.22
N ASN A 121 -4.61 -4.86 -6.04
CA ASN A 121 -3.88 -6.01 -6.58
C ASN A 121 -2.65 -6.41 -5.74
N HIS A 122 -2.50 -5.89 -4.52
CA HIS A 122 -1.45 -6.30 -3.59
C HIS A 122 -1.79 -7.59 -2.81
N PHE A 123 -3.03 -8.07 -2.91
CA PHE A 123 -3.49 -9.29 -2.23
C PHE A 123 -3.68 -10.44 -3.22
N LEU A 124 -3.32 -11.66 -2.77
CA LEU A 124 -3.55 -12.89 -3.54
C LEU A 124 -5.05 -13.20 -3.71
N TRP A 125 -5.86 -12.80 -2.72
CA TRP A 125 -7.31 -12.95 -2.72
C TRP A 125 -7.96 -11.59 -2.92
N SER A 126 -8.89 -11.49 -3.88
CA SER A 126 -9.81 -10.35 -3.92
C SER A 126 -10.84 -10.43 -2.80
N GLU A 127 -11.48 -9.31 -2.47
CA GLU A 127 -12.60 -9.29 -1.51
C GLU A 127 -13.74 -10.23 -1.96
N ALA A 128 -14.05 -10.26 -3.25
CA ALA A 128 -15.09 -11.12 -3.83
C ALA A 128 -14.73 -12.61 -3.69
N ASP A 129 -13.47 -12.96 -3.96
CA ASP A 129 -12.98 -14.33 -3.81
C ASP A 129 -13.06 -14.81 -2.35
N PHE A 130 -12.69 -13.92 -1.42
CA PHE A 130 -12.78 -14.22 0.01
C PHE A 130 -14.23 -14.42 0.45
N GLN A 131 -15.14 -13.55 0.01
CA GLN A 131 -16.57 -13.68 0.31
C GLN A 131 -17.16 -14.98 -0.24
N GLN A 132 -16.80 -15.36 -1.47
CA GLN A 132 -17.23 -16.62 -2.07
C GLN A 132 -16.74 -17.83 -1.27
N TRP A 133 -15.47 -17.84 -0.86
CA TRP A 133 -14.92 -18.90 -0.02
C TRP A 133 -15.60 -18.94 1.36
N ALA A 134 -15.80 -17.78 1.99
CA ALA A 134 -16.38 -17.65 3.32
C ALA A 134 -17.86 -18.07 3.35
N ALA A 135 -18.63 -17.84 2.28
CA ALA A 135 -20.05 -18.19 2.20
C ALA A 135 -20.32 -19.70 2.38
N GLY A 136 -19.36 -20.56 2.00
CA GLY A 136 -19.45 -22.01 2.19
C GLY A 136 -19.02 -22.50 3.58
N CYS A 137 -18.50 -21.61 4.43
CA CYS A 137 -17.90 -21.97 5.71
C CYS A 137 -18.83 -21.63 6.88
N LYS A 138 -19.14 -22.64 7.72
CA LYS A 138 -19.89 -22.40 8.98
C LYS A 138 -19.09 -21.59 10.01
N THR A 139 -17.77 -21.80 10.02
CA THR A 139 -16.81 -21.09 10.89
C THR A 139 -15.60 -20.73 10.06
N LEU A 140 -15.09 -19.51 10.23
CA LEU A 140 -13.90 -19.03 9.53
C LEU A 140 -12.66 -19.46 10.30
N VAL A 141 -11.94 -20.46 9.77
CA VAL A 141 -10.71 -20.99 10.34
C VAL A 141 -9.56 -20.73 9.38
N LEU A 142 -8.48 -20.09 9.86
CA LEU A 142 -7.32 -19.71 9.05
C LEU A 142 -6.70 -20.92 8.34
N GLU A 143 -6.63 -22.08 9.00
CA GLU A 143 -6.08 -23.29 8.38
C GLU A 143 -6.85 -23.71 7.12
N HIS A 144 -8.19 -23.66 7.15
CA HIS A 144 -9.00 -23.98 5.97
C HIS A 144 -8.78 -22.98 4.84
N PHE A 145 -8.69 -21.69 5.18
CA PHE A 145 -8.39 -20.63 4.22
C PHE A 145 -7.01 -20.81 3.59
N TYR A 146 -6.00 -21.11 4.41
CA TYR A 146 -4.63 -21.37 3.98
C TYR A 146 -4.55 -22.57 3.02
N ARG A 147 -5.19 -23.70 3.35
CA ARG A 147 -5.24 -24.88 2.47
C ARG A 147 -5.90 -24.55 1.13
N ALA A 148 -7.02 -23.83 1.15
CA ALA A 148 -7.71 -23.37 -0.05
C ALA A 148 -6.81 -22.45 -0.90
N GLY A 149 -6.07 -21.53 -0.27
CA GLY A 149 -5.10 -20.67 -0.93
C GLY A 149 -3.97 -21.46 -1.60
N ARG A 150 -3.37 -22.42 -0.88
CA ARG A 150 -2.32 -23.28 -1.43
C ARG A 150 -2.78 -24.07 -2.64
N GLN A 151 -3.99 -24.64 -2.59
CA GLN A 151 -4.59 -25.33 -3.72
C GLN A 151 -4.88 -24.37 -4.89
N ARG A 152 -5.46 -23.20 -4.61
CA ARG A 152 -5.79 -22.20 -5.64
C ARG A 152 -4.55 -21.69 -6.38
N PHE A 153 -3.49 -21.37 -5.65
CA PHE A 153 -2.27 -20.77 -6.21
C PHE A 153 -1.16 -21.77 -6.51
N GLN A 154 -1.41 -23.06 -6.29
CA GLN A 154 -0.44 -24.15 -6.51
C GLN A 154 0.89 -23.96 -5.78
N ILE A 155 0.87 -23.33 -4.60
CA ILE A 155 2.06 -23.07 -3.80
C ILE A 155 2.40 -24.32 -3.00
N LEU A 156 3.61 -24.86 -3.19
CA LEU A 156 4.12 -26.08 -2.51
C LEU A 156 3.25 -27.33 -2.72
N MET A 157 2.52 -27.43 -3.84
CA MET A 157 1.62 -28.56 -4.13
C MET A 157 2.30 -29.63 -5.00
N GLU A 158 1.96 -30.90 -4.78
CA GLU A 158 2.26 -32.04 -5.65
C GLU A 158 0.93 -32.55 -6.22
N GLY A 159 0.52 -31.96 -7.35
CA GLY A 159 -0.82 -32.16 -7.89
C GLY A 159 -1.90 -31.67 -6.90
N LYS A 160 -2.69 -32.61 -6.36
CA LYS A 160 -3.76 -32.30 -5.39
C LYS A 160 -3.30 -32.38 -3.93
N SER A 161 -2.11 -32.89 -3.68
CA SER A 161 -1.56 -33.13 -2.34
C SER A 161 -0.58 -32.03 -1.94
N PRO A 162 -0.44 -31.71 -0.64
CA PRO A 162 0.62 -30.82 -0.20
C PRO A 162 1.98 -31.51 -0.38
N ALA A 163 2.99 -30.77 -0.86
CA ALA A 163 4.37 -31.25 -0.87
C ALA A 163 4.80 -31.66 0.55
N GLY A 164 5.51 -32.78 0.64
CA GLY A 164 5.90 -33.37 1.93
C GLY A 164 4.77 -34.09 2.69
N GLY A 165 3.55 -34.15 2.13
CA GLY A 165 2.44 -34.94 2.67
C GLY A 165 1.69 -34.34 3.86
N LYS A 166 2.15 -33.23 4.44
CA LYS A 166 1.44 -32.48 5.50
C LYS A 166 1.10 -31.08 5.04
N TRP A 167 -0.04 -30.56 5.50
CA TRP A 167 -0.43 -29.18 5.24
C TRP A 167 0.34 -28.17 6.09
N ASN A 168 0.73 -28.56 7.31
CA ASN A 168 1.30 -27.65 8.29
C ASN A 168 2.37 -28.38 9.12
N TYR A 169 3.48 -27.69 9.36
CA TYR A 169 4.62 -28.13 10.18
C TYR A 169 4.82 -27.24 11.42
N ASP A 170 3.84 -26.41 11.79
CA ASP A 170 3.93 -25.43 12.88
C ASP A 170 4.37 -26.05 14.22
N ALA A 171 3.89 -27.25 14.55
CA ALA A 171 4.27 -27.96 15.77
C ALA A 171 5.79 -28.23 15.86
N GLU A 172 6.46 -28.42 14.72
CA GLU A 172 7.90 -28.68 14.63
C GLU A 172 8.73 -27.39 14.80
N ASN A 173 8.10 -26.20 14.68
CA ASN A 173 8.76 -24.89 14.66
C ASN A 173 8.62 -24.08 15.97
N ARG A 174 8.37 -24.75 17.11
CA ARG A 174 8.13 -24.11 18.41
C ARG A 174 9.27 -24.22 19.42
N GLN A 175 10.42 -24.76 19.00
CA GLN A 175 11.58 -24.90 19.89
C GLN A 175 12.21 -23.54 20.22
N VAL A 176 12.67 -23.39 21.46
CA VAL A 176 13.37 -22.17 21.89
C VAL A 176 14.75 -22.12 21.22
N PRO A 177 15.15 -20.98 20.64
CA PRO A 177 16.49 -20.81 20.10
C PRO A 177 17.57 -21.10 21.16
N PRO A 178 18.68 -21.78 20.81
CA PRO A 178 19.81 -21.95 21.73
C PRO A 178 20.35 -20.60 22.22
N ALA A 179 20.79 -20.53 23.48
CA ALA A 179 21.28 -19.28 24.09
C ALA A 179 22.48 -18.67 23.35
N ASN A 180 23.26 -19.49 22.64
CA ASN A 180 24.42 -19.09 21.84
C ASN A 180 24.10 -18.96 20.34
N LEU A 181 22.83 -18.91 19.93
CA LEU A 181 22.45 -18.69 18.54
C LEU A 181 22.98 -17.34 18.08
N LYS A 182 23.77 -17.36 17.00
CA LYS A 182 24.28 -16.16 16.32
C LYS A 182 23.59 -16.02 14.98
N PRO A 183 22.40 -15.39 14.91
CA PRO A 183 21.75 -15.13 13.63
C PRO A 183 22.61 -14.18 12.80
N PRO A 184 22.51 -14.24 11.45
CA PRO A 184 23.12 -13.22 10.61
C PRO A 184 22.57 -11.84 11.02
N PRO A 185 23.40 -10.78 11.00
CA PRO A 185 22.93 -9.45 11.30
C PRO A 185 21.81 -9.05 10.34
N PRO A 186 20.80 -8.30 10.80
CA PRO A 186 19.76 -7.81 9.91
C PRO A 186 20.38 -6.87 8.87
N LEU A 187 19.85 -6.91 7.65
CA LEU A 187 20.24 -5.98 6.60
C LEU A 187 19.92 -4.55 7.04
N ARG A 188 20.86 -3.63 6.83
CA ARG A 188 20.71 -2.22 7.18
C ARG A 188 21.01 -1.34 5.97
N PHE A 189 20.23 -0.29 5.83
CA PHE A 189 20.42 0.75 4.83
C PHE A 189 20.71 2.07 5.55
N CYS A 190 21.82 2.72 5.20
CA CYS A 190 22.12 4.04 5.73
C CYS A 190 21.12 5.05 5.13
N PRO A 191 20.51 5.95 5.94
CA PRO A 191 19.65 7.00 5.43
C PRO A 191 20.42 7.88 4.45
N ASP A 192 19.95 7.93 3.21
CA ASP A 192 20.46 8.86 2.21
C ASP A 192 19.95 10.29 2.45
N ARG A 193 20.32 11.22 1.55
CA ARG A 193 19.94 12.64 1.68
C ARG A 193 18.43 12.83 1.85
N MET A 194 17.64 12.18 1.00
CA MET A 194 16.19 12.33 1.02
C MET A 194 15.59 11.76 2.30
N THR A 195 16.07 10.60 2.75
CA THR A 195 15.64 10.00 4.02
C THR A 195 16.03 10.88 5.21
N GLN A 196 17.21 11.50 5.20
CA GLN A 196 17.65 12.43 6.24
C GLN A 196 16.77 13.69 6.32
N GLU A 197 16.34 14.24 5.19
CA GLU A 197 15.41 15.37 5.14
C GLU A 197 14.04 15.02 5.74
N VAL A 198 13.54 13.81 5.47
CA VAL A 198 12.30 13.30 6.09
C VAL A 198 12.47 13.11 7.59
N ILE A 199 13.59 12.56 8.05
CA ILE A 199 13.90 12.42 9.49
C ILE A 199 13.82 13.79 10.17
N GLU A 200 14.40 14.82 9.57
CA GLU A 200 14.38 16.17 10.13
C GLU A 200 12.97 16.77 10.14
N THR A 201 12.21 16.56 9.05
CA THR A 201 10.80 16.98 8.97
C THR A 201 9.96 16.35 10.10
N VAL A 202 10.11 15.05 10.35
CA VAL A 202 9.38 14.33 11.39
C VAL A 202 9.77 14.81 12.78
N ARG A 203 11.07 15.06 13.03
CA ARG A 203 11.55 15.60 14.32
C ARG A 203 10.97 16.98 14.63
N GLN A 204 10.87 17.86 13.63
CA GLN A 204 10.40 19.23 13.82
C GLN A 204 8.85 19.34 13.86
N GLY A 205 8.15 18.46 13.15
CA GLY A 205 6.71 18.61 12.90
C GLY A 205 5.77 18.21 14.04
N ASN A 206 6.30 17.73 15.18
CA ASN A 206 5.52 17.29 16.35
C ASN A 206 4.30 16.42 15.96
N PHE A 207 4.53 15.38 15.15
CA PHE A 207 3.48 14.47 14.70
C PHE A 207 3.10 13.39 15.74
N ASP A 208 3.84 13.33 16.86
CA ASP A 208 3.71 12.29 17.90
C ASP A 208 2.74 12.67 19.04
N GLN A 209 2.13 13.86 18.97
CA GLN A 209 1.18 14.40 19.97
C GLN A 209 -0.24 13.90 19.73
#